data_AF-A0A4Q3SQG5-F1
#
_entry.id   AF-A0A4Q3SQG5-F1
#
_cell.length_a   1.000
_cell.length_b   1.000
_cell.length_c   1.000
_cell.angle_alpha   90.00
_cell.angle_beta   90.00
_cell.angle_gamma   90.00
#
_symmetry.space_group_name_H-M   'P 1'
#
loop_
_entity.id
_entity.type
_entity.pdbx_description
1 polymer ?
#
loop_
_entity_poly.entity_id
_entity_poly.type
_entity_poly.pdbx_seq_one_letter_code
_entity_poly.pdbx_strand_id
1 'polypeptide(L)'
;MITTTQKEELSVALDKSFQNFIELFSAFSAEEVNKLFPGSGWTPVQVASHIIKSCDGVPDNETEKTDRPYDAMLAKIRPWWTDMNQKFQSPDELNPGTEEHSKEEILKESERVHSKDVA
;
A
#
# COMPACT_ATOMS: atom_id res chain seq x y z
N MET A 1 -23.51 0.63 -7.88
CA MET A 1 -23.19 1.59 -6.79
C MET A 1 -23.20 0.81 -5.49
N ILE A 2 -22.22 1.00 -4.62
CA ILE A 2 -22.22 0.41 -3.28
C ILE A 2 -23.25 1.12 -2.41
N THR A 3 -23.89 0.38 -1.49
CA THR A 3 -24.85 0.95 -0.54
C THR A 3 -24.12 1.64 0.62
N THR A 4 -24.83 2.47 1.39
CA THR A 4 -24.29 3.09 2.61
C THR A 4 -23.80 2.03 3.60
N THR A 5 -24.57 0.95 3.80
CA THR A 5 -24.18 -0.17 4.66
C THR A 5 -22.89 -0.85 4.18
N GLN A 6 -22.74 -1.09 2.87
CA GLN A 6 -21.51 -1.67 2.33
C GLN A 6 -20.30 -0.74 2.52
N LYS A 7 -20.51 0.58 2.45
CA LYS A 7 -19.46 1.56 2.72
C LYS A 7 -19.02 1.50 4.19
N GLU A 8 -19.96 1.44 5.13
CA GLU A 8 -19.68 1.33 6.57
C GLU A 8 -18.93 0.02 6.90
N GLU A 9 -19.35 -1.10 6.32
CA GLU A 9 -18.66 -2.40 6.46
C GLU A 9 -17.20 -2.34 5.97
N LEU A 10 -16.95 -1.68 4.83
CA LEU A 10 -15.62 -1.50 4.29
C LEU A 10 -14.74 -0.61 5.17
N SER A 11 -15.30 0.49 5.72
CA SER A 11 -14.58 1.35 6.65
C SER A 11 -14.16 0.58 7.92
N VAL A 12 -15.07 -0.19 8.52
CA VAL A 12 -14.76 -1.02 9.70
C VAL A 12 -13.71 -2.09 9.37
N ALA A 13 -13.81 -2.73 8.21
CA ALA A 13 -12.84 -3.73 7.79
C ALA A 13 -11.45 -3.12 7.57
N LEU A 14 -11.37 -1.91 7.01
CA LEU A 14 -10.12 -1.19 6.78
C LEU A 14 -9.47 -0.80 8.12
N ASP A 15 -10.22 -0.18 9.03
CA ASP A 15 -9.76 0.20 10.37
C ASP A 15 -9.16 -1.00 11.11
N LYS A 16 -9.93 -2.10 11.20
CA LYS A 16 -9.48 -3.33 11.86
C LYS A 16 -8.23 -3.92 11.20
N SER A 17 -8.15 -3.90 9.88
CA SER A 17 -6.99 -4.44 9.15
C SER A 17 -5.73 -3.61 9.43
N PHE A 18 -5.86 -2.29 9.52
CA PHE A 18 -4.74 -1.40 9.80
C PHE A 18 -4.26 -1.54 11.25
N GLN A 19 -5.18 -1.65 12.22
CA GLN A 19 -4.83 -1.94 13.62
C GLN A 19 -4.09 -3.28 13.77
N ASN A 20 -4.58 -4.34 13.11
CA ASN A 20 -3.90 -5.64 13.10
C ASN A 20 -2.49 -5.52 12.49
N PHE A 21 -2.32 -4.71 11.45
CA PHE A 21 -1.01 -4.43 10.86
C PHE A 21 -0.07 -3.76 11.87
N ILE A 22 -0.52 -2.72 12.58
CA ILE A 22 0.27 -2.05 13.63
C ILE A 22 0.67 -3.05 14.73
N GLU A 23 -0.28 -3.88 15.19
CA GLU A 23 -0.02 -4.90 16.20
C GLU A 23 1.04 -5.90 15.73
N LEU A 24 0.90 -6.43 14.51
CA LEU A 24 1.88 -7.35 13.92
C LEU A 24 3.27 -6.71 13.76
N PHE A 25 3.33 -5.46 13.30
CA PHE A 25 4.60 -4.75 13.16
C PHE A 25 5.25 -4.47 14.53
N SER A 26 4.44 -4.18 15.55
CA SER A 26 4.91 -3.93 16.92
C SER A 26 5.56 -5.17 17.57
N ALA A 27 5.28 -6.38 17.07
CA ALA A 27 5.85 -7.61 17.58
C ALA A 27 7.32 -7.84 17.17
N PHE A 28 7.80 -7.17 16.11
CA PHE A 28 9.19 -7.28 15.68
C PHE A 28 10.14 -6.57 16.67
N SER A 29 11.33 -7.11 16.87
CA SER A 29 12.42 -6.40 17.57
C SER A 29 13.06 -5.33 16.68
N ALA A 30 13.80 -4.39 17.30
CA ALA A 30 14.49 -3.33 16.57
C ALA A 30 15.54 -3.85 15.56
N GLU A 31 16.11 -5.03 15.78
CA GLU A 31 17.03 -5.67 14.83
C GLU A 31 16.27 -6.32 13.67
N GLU A 32 15.12 -6.93 13.94
CA GLU A 32 14.37 -7.67 12.93
C GLU A 32 13.68 -6.76 11.91
N VAL A 33 13.30 -5.53 12.28
CA VAL A 33 12.54 -4.65 11.38
C VAL A 33 13.32 -4.27 10.11
N ASN A 34 14.66 -4.19 10.18
CA ASN A 34 15.52 -3.89 9.03
C ASN A 34 16.17 -5.16 8.43
N LYS A 35 15.87 -6.34 8.97
CA LYS A 35 16.42 -7.60 8.48
C LYS A 35 15.63 -8.11 7.27
N LEU A 36 16.35 -8.49 6.21
CA LEU A 36 15.77 -9.21 5.08
C LEU A 36 15.59 -10.68 5.45
N PHE A 37 14.36 -11.19 5.36
CA PHE A 37 14.06 -12.59 5.67
C PHE A 37 14.19 -13.47 4.42
N PRO A 38 14.61 -14.75 4.56
CA PRO A 38 14.75 -15.64 3.41
C PRO A 38 13.44 -15.77 2.62
N GLY A 39 13.52 -15.55 1.31
CA GLY A 39 12.36 -15.61 0.41
C GLY A 39 11.50 -14.35 0.38
N SER A 40 11.81 -13.33 1.20
CA SER A 40 11.22 -11.99 1.06
C SER A 40 12.06 -11.12 0.13
N GLY A 41 11.39 -10.27 -0.65
CA GLY A 41 12.06 -9.22 -1.43
C GLY A 41 12.34 -7.96 -0.60
N TRP A 42 11.58 -7.75 0.48
CA TRP A 42 11.57 -6.53 1.30
C TRP A 42 11.74 -6.87 2.80
N THR A 43 12.25 -5.90 3.56
CA THR A 43 12.30 -5.93 5.03
C THR A 43 10.94 -5.55 5.64
N PRO A 44 10.66 -5.87 6.92
CA PRO A 44 9.44 -5.40 7.58
C PRO A 44 9.25 -3.88 7.52
N VAL A 45 10.31 -3.09 7.75
CA VAL A 45 10.26 -1.62 7.61
C VAL A 45 9.83 -1.20 6.21
N GLN A 46 10.36 -1.84 5.17
CA GLN A 46 10.02 -1.49 3.79
C GLN A 46 8.54 -1.77 3.48
N VAL A 47 8.01 -2.90 3.96
CA VAL A 47 6.58 -3.21 3.85
C VAL A 47 5.74 -2.19 4.59
N ALA A 48 6.10 -1.86 5.83
CA ALA A 48 5.37 -0.89 6.64
C ALA A 48 5.39 0.52 6.01
N SER A 49 6.56 0.98 5.56
CA SER A 49 6.72 2.25 4.84
C SER A 49 5.86 2.31 3.58
N HIS A 50 5.79 1.21 2.82
CA HIS A 50 4.94 1.15 1.64
C HIS A 50 3.45 1.25 1.98
N ILE A 51 2.99 0.57 3.03
CA ILE A 51 1.60 0.65 3.50
C ILE A 51 1.28 2.08 3.97
N ILE A 52 2.13 2.71 4.78
CA ILE A 52 1.97 4.09 5.24
C ILE A 52 1.81 5.04 4.05
N LYS A 53 2.72 4.98 3.07
CA LYS A 53 2.66 5.82 1.86
C LYS A 53 1.41 5.57 1.01
N SER A 54 0.90 4.35 1.00
CA SER A 54 -0.29 3.99 0.23
C SER A 54 -1.59 4.43 0.90
N CYS A 55 -1.55 4.72 2.21
CA CYS A 55 -2.71 5.11 3.00
C CYS A 55 -2.70 6.60 3.41
N ASP A 56 -1.55 7.26 3.42
CA ASP A 56 -1.45 8.68 3.80
C ASP A 56 -2.00 9.58 2.67
N GLY A 57 -3.19 10.15 2.90
CA GLY A 57 -3.83 11.05 1.96
C GLY A 57 -4.39 10.41 0.68
N VAL A 58 -4.61 9.09 0.67
CA VAL A 58 -5.20 8.36 -0.47
C VAL A 58 -6.54 7.70 -0.07
N PRO A 59 -7.61 7.82 -0.88
CA PRO A 59 -7.68 8.63 -2.09
C PRO A 59 -7.61 10.12 -1.76
N ASP A 60 -6.83 10.86 -2.55
CA ASP A 60 -6.89 12.31 -2.49
C ASP A 60 -8.26 12.79 -3.01
N ASN A 61 -8.57 14.06 -2.77
CA ASN A 61 -9.79 14.68 -3.30
C ASN A 61 -9.60 15.19 -4.74
N GLU A 62 -8.46 14.91 -5.39
CA GLU A 62 -8.10 15.39 -6.73
C GLU A 62 -8.54 14.40 -7.81
N THR A 63 -9.80 13.97 -7.73
CA THR A 63 -10.38 13.07 -8.74
C THR A 63 -11.29 13.81 -9.70
N GLU A 64 -11.18 13.47 -10.99
CA GLU A 64 -12.08 13.98 -12.03
C GLU A 64 -12.91 12.83 -12.60
N LYS A 65 -14.16 13.11 -12.96
CA LYS A 65 -14.95 12.13 -13.71
C LYS A 65 -14.25 11.86 -15.04
N THR A 66 -13.98 10.59 -15.31
CA THR A 66 -13.36 10.22 -16.58
C THR A 66 -14.40 10.23 -17.70
N ASP A 67 -14.12 10.97 -18.76
CA ASP A 67 -14.93 11.01 -19.98
C ASP A 67 -14.44 10.00 -21.03
N ARG A 68 -13.40 9.21 -20.72
CA ARG A 68 -12.84 8.23 -21.65
C ARG A 68 -13.78 7.03 -21.81
N PRO A 69 -13.95 6.48 -23.02
CA PRO A 69 -14.60 5.19 -23.22
C PRO A 69 -13.93 4.09 -22.39
N TYR A 70 -14.73 3.16 -21.85
CA TYR A 70 -14.25 2.10 -20.96
C TYR A 70 -13.11 1.25 -21.56
N ASP A 71 -13.07 1.14 -22.89
CA ASP A 71 -12.14 0.31 -23.67
C ASP A 71 -11.06 1.11 -24.42
N ALA A 72 -10.92 2.42 -24.14
CA ALA A 72 -10.00 3.30 -24.86
C ALA A 72 -8.52 2.81 -24.87
N MET A 73 -8.12 2.03 -23.86
CA MET A 73 -6.77 1.43 -23.76
C MET A 73 -6.69 -0.03 -24.20
N LEU A 74 -7.83 -0.68 -24.51
CA LEU A 74 -7.89 -2.13 -24.73
C LEU A 74 -6.96 -2.58 -25.87
N ALA A 75 -6.97 -1.87 -27.00
CA ALA A 75 -6.10 -2.20 -28.13
C ALA A 75 -4.61 -2.09 -27.81
N LYS A 76 -4.22 -1.21 -26.89
CA LYS A 76 -2.82 -0.99 -26.49
C LYS A 76 -2.32 -2.03 -25.49
N ILE A 77 -3.18 -2.47 -24.56
CA ILE A 77 -2.80 -3.41 -23.49
C ILE A 77 -3.05 -4.88 -23.85
N ARG A 78 -3.98 -5.16 -24.78
CA ARG A 78 -4.32 -6.53 -25.20
C ARG A 78 -3.11 -7.35 -25.66
N PRO A 79 -2.14 -6.81 -26.42
CA PRO A 79 -0.95 -7.57 -26.82
C PRO A 79 -0.15 -8.11 -25.62
N TRP A 80 -0.12 -7.38 -24.50
CA TRP A 80 0.60 -7.78 -23.28
C TRP A 80 -0.05 -8.97 -22.59
N TRP A 81 -1.35 -9.21 -22.80
CA TRP A 81 -2.02 -10.39 -22.24
C TRP A 81 -1.65 -11.70 -22.94
N THR A 82 -1.18 -11.62 -24.18
CA THR A 82 -0.78 -12.80 -24.96
C THR A 82 0.73 -13.01 -25.00
N ASP A 83 1.53 -12.01 -24.64
CA ASP A 83 2.99 -12.12 -24.56
C ASP A 83 3.46 -12.35 -23.13
N MET A 84 3.70 -13.61 -22.76
CA MET A 84 4.22 -13.98 -21.44
C MET A 84 5.72 -13.67 -21.25
N ASN A 85 6.43 -13.33 -22.34
CA ASN A 85 7.86 -13.02 -22.31
C ASN A 85 8.11 -11.54 -22.01
N GLN A 86 7.15 -10.67 -22.30
CA GLN A 86 7.28 -9.24 -22.00
C GLN A 86 7.28 -9.02 -20.47
N LYS A 87 8.41 -8.51 -19.94
CA LYS A 87 8.56 -8.10 -18.54
C LYS A 87 8.74 -6.58 -18.49
N PHE A 88 7.94 -5.93 -17.67
CA PHE A 88 8.09 -4.51 -17.36
C PHE A 88 8.94 -4.38 -16.10
N GLN A 89 9.88 -3.43 -16.10
CA GLN A 89 10.55 -3.02 -14.88
C GLN A 89 9.69 -1.96 -14.19
N SER A 90 9.61 -2.01 -12.86
CA SER A 90 9.05 -0.89 -12.10
C SER A 90 9.94 0.34 -12.31
N PRO A 91 9.35 1.55 -12.38
CA PRO A 91 10.10 2.78 -12.14
C PRO A 91 10.83 2.70 -10.80
N ASP A 92 12.04 3.27 -10.73
CA ASP A 92 12.90 3.19 -9.54
C ASP A 92 12.24 3.84 -8.32
N GLU A 93 11.40 4.87 -8.55
CA GLU A 93 10.67 5.61 -7.52
C GLU A 93 9.62 4.74 -6.79
N LEU A 94 9.20 3.63 -7.40
CA LEU A 94 8.26 2.70 -6.80
C LEU A 94 8.95 1.59 -5.99
N ASN A 95 10.27 1.48 -6.08
CA ASN A 95 11.01 0.53 -5.26
C ASN A 95 11.05 1.03 -3.80
N PRO A 96 11.00 0.13 -2.81
CA PRO A 96 11.15 0.54 -1.42
C PRO A 96 12.49 1.24 -1.22
N GLY A 97 12.48 2.29 -0.41
CA GLY A 97 13.71 2.94 0.02
C GLY A 97 14.65 1.94 0.69
N THR A 98 15.96 2.14 0.52
CA THR A 98 17.00 1.36 1.20
C THR A 98 17.40 1.96 2.54
N GLU A 99 16.76 3.05 2.95
CA GLU A 99 17.00 3.72 4.21
C GLU A 99 16.50 2.84 5.37
N GLU A 100 17.36 2.68 6.39
CA GLU A 100 16.96 2.04 7.64
C GLU A 100 16.10 3.01 8.43
N HIS A 101 14.92 2.57 8.85
CA HIS A 101 14.08 3.32 9.78
C HIS A 101 14.06 2.63 11.15
N SER A 102 13.87 3.43 12.19
CA SER A 102 13.64 2.87 13.53
C SER A 102 12.22 2.29 13.63
N LYS A 103 12.05 1.25 14.46
CA LYS A 103 10.74 0.68 14.74
C LYS A 103 9.78 1.74 15.29
N GLU A 104 10.27 2.59 16.18
CA GLU A 104 9.50 3.62 16.87
C GLU A 104 9.01 4.70 15.89
N GLU A 105 9.83 5.08 14.93
CA GLU A 105 9.45 6.01 13.85
C GLU A 105 8.33 5.42 12.99
N ILE A 106 8.46 4.18 12.55
CA ILE A 106 7.44 3.52 11.72
C ILE A 106 6.12 3.36 12.48
N LEU A 107 6.17 2.99 13.77
CA LEU A 107 4.96 2.90 14.59
C LEU A 107 4.30 4.26 14.76
N LYS A 108 5.08 5.31 15.05
CA LYS A 108 4.56 6.67 15.19
C LYS A 108 3.88 7.16 13.90
N GLU A 109 4.50 6.92 12.74
CA GLU A 109 3.91 7.30 11.45
C GLU A 109 2.68 6.45 11.11
N SER A 110 2.68 5.17 11.46
CA SER A 110 1.50 4.31 11.29
C SER A 110 0.30 4.81 12.09
N GLU A 111 0.51 5.17 13.36
CA GLU A 111 -0.53 5.76 14.22
C GLU A 111 -1.03 7.11 13.69
N ARG A 112 -0.12 7.93 13.14
CA ARG A 112 -0.49 9.21 12.51
C ARG A 112 -1.41 8.97 11.32
N VAL A 113 -1.05 8.06 10.41
CA VAL A 113 -1.87 7.75 9.22
C VAL A 113 -3.20 7.13 9.63
N HIS A 114 -3.18 6.22 10.60
CA HIS A 114 -4.39 5.58 11.12
C HIS A 114 -5.40 6.61 11.60
N SER A 115 -4.96 7.54 12.47
CA SER A 115 -5.82 8.59 13.04
C SER A 115 -6.30 9.62 12.03
N LYS A 116 -5.57 9.83 10.93
CA LYS A 116 -5.84 10.89 9.95
C LYS A 116 -6.73 10.41 8.81
N ASP A 117 -6.44 9.23 8.25
CA ASP A 117 -6.97 8.80 6.95
C ASP A 117 -7.71 7.45 7.01
N VAL A 118 -7.63 6.70 8.12
CA VAL A 118 -8.19 5.33 8.21
C VAL A 118 -9.33 5.21 9.23
N ALA A 119 -9.18 5.81 10.42
CA ALA A 119 -10.17 5.83 11.49
C ALA A 119 -11.35 6.78 11.22
#